data_AF-A0A3C0TY01-F1
#
_entry.id   AF-A0A3C0TY01-F1
#
_cell.length_a   1.000
_cell.length_b   1.000
_cell.length_c   1.000
_cell.angle_alpha   90.00
_cell.angle_beta   90.00
_cell.angle_gamma   90.00
#
_symmetry.space_group_name_H-M   'P 1'
#
loop_
_entity.id
_entity.type
_entity.pdbx_description
1 polymer ?
#
loop_
_entity_poly.entity_id
_entity_poly.type
_entity_poly.pdbx_seq_one_letter_code
_entity_poly.pdbx_strand_id
1 'polypeptide(L)'
;MNAPLPEHRDGALEAAAYELSKRHAVSGCKPVPLPAWAELQALPEWLERAREAATHAEPDATKAAEWFLDNDYQVERAALRITEDLPPQFYRNLQNRSAAEDKGLPRVFILAHGLLQASRLQLSLTAAIQFVIAYQKETPLTIAELWAFPTMLRLACLEILVTAFTRLFPDLPPPFALSHCAVCAGPFDDTEYVARAIANLGVIASIQWKDFFEHASLVESILRRDPGKIYPRMDFETRDSYRQIVEKLARGAGQSEWAVAGALLSQPPASGAGPQHNHIGYWLLGEGREAFEAALGYRAPLLDKCGLWLMRHAEALYFTAIAGAGAAALILPAFYLLAAGASPALWVIGIILTLLPAWGLGITLTHWIVTRIVPPRVLPKLDFTEGIPPDCATAVVMPVLIANPAEIPELLERLEAHRLTNADPVLQFALLSDLSDSPEERMPEDMAVEQRLVEGVRRLNDRYGQEGIGPFHLLHRPRRFNPSEGCWMGWERKRGKLEQFNALLRGGEQTAFSDIV
;
A
#
# COMPACT_ATOMS: atom_id res chain seq x y z
N MET A 1 39.74 -14.56 14.27
CA MET A 1 39.87 -14.43 15.74
C MET A 1 38.81 -13.44 16.17
N ASN A 2 37.59 -13.93 16.35
CA ASN A 2 36.40 -13.11 16.60
C ASN A 2 36.36 -12.81 18.10
N ALA A 3 36.53 -11.55 18.46
CA ALA A 3 36.17 -11.09 19.80
C ALA A 3 34.63 -11.17 19.92
N PRO A 4 34.09 -11.79 20.98
CA PRO A 4 32.65 -11.78 21.22
C PRO A 4 32.20 -10.34 21.50
N LEU A 5 31.09 -9.94 20.88
CA LEU A 5 30.38 -8.69 21.19
C LEU A 5 29.91 -8.74 22.67
N PRO A 6 29.93 -7.63 23.41
CA PRO A 6 29.62 -7.65 24.84
C PRO A 6 28.12 -7.82 25.08
N GLU A 7 27.71 -9.03 25.51
CA GLU A 7 26.34 -9.42 25.92
C GLU A 7 25.73 -8.53 27.02
N HIS A 8 26.52 -7.69 27.70
CA HIS A 8 26.04 -6.87 28.82
C HIS A 8 25.23 -5.62 28.43
N ARG A 9 25.31 -5.13 27.19
CA ARG A 9 24.58 -3.89 26.78
C ARG A 9 23.11 -4.15 26.46
N ASP A 10 22.81 -5.29 25.87
CA ASP A 10 21.48 -5.62 25.37
C ASP A 10 20.48 -5.80 26.52
N GLY A 11 20.91 -6.42 27.63
CA GLY A 11 20.08 -6.60 28.82
C GLY A 11 19.65 -5.30 29.52
N ALA A 12 20.48 -4.25 29.47
CA ALA A 12 20.13 -2.96 30.09
C ALA A 12 19.04 -2.23 29.31
N LEU A 13 19.08 -2.30 27.97
CA LEU A 13 18.08 -1.72 27.08
C LEU A 13 16.73 -2.42 27.26
N GLU A 14 16.73 -3.75 27.27
CA GLU A 14 15.51 -4.55 27.50
C GLU A 14 14.94 -4.34 28.91
N ALA A 15 15.78 -4.25 29.94
CA ALA A 15 15.33 -3.97 31.31
C ALA A 15 14.67 -2.59 31.42
N ALA A 16 15.23 -1.57 30.76
CA ALA A 16 14.63 -0.24 30.73
C ALA A 16 13.28 -0.24 29.99
N ALA A 17 13.18 -0.96 28.86
CA ALA A 17 11.92 -1.15 28.14
C ALA A 17 10.85 -1.83 29.02
N TYR A 18 11.27 -2.87 29.75
CA TYR A 18 10.40 -3.62 30.65
C TYR A 18 9.88 -2.76 31.81
N GLU A 19 10.76 -2.01 32.47
CA GLU A 19 10.36 -1.10 33.55
C GLU A 19 9.47 0.05 33.04
N LEU A 20 9.71 0.53 31.82
CA LEU A 20 8.84 1.52 31.20
C LEU A 20 7.45 0.94 30.91
N SER A 21 7.37 -0.31 30.43
CA SER A 21 6.11 -0.98 30.14
C SER A 21 5.22 -1.12 31.38
N LYS A 22 5.79 -1.50 32.53
CA LYS A 22 5.07 -1.59 33.81
C LYS A 22 4.47 -0.26 34.27
N ARG A 23 5.10 0.86 33.92
CA ARG A 23 4.64 2.21 34.29
C ARG A 23 3.55 2.72 33.35
N HIS A 24 3.43 2.15 32.15
CA HIS A 24 2.48 2.57 31.14
C HIS A 24 1.14 1.85 31.31
N ALA A 25 0.23 2.45 32.08
CA ALA A 25 -1.17 2.03 32.09
C ALA A 25 -1.94 2.71 30.93
N VAL A 26 -2.57 1.91 30.08
CA VAL A 26 -3.32 2.37 28.90
C VAL A 26 -4.60 3.10 29.32
N SER A 27 -4.80 4.32 28.83
CA SER A 27 -6.09 5.01 28.94
C SER A 27 -6.80 5.01 27.58
N GLY A 28 -8.13 4.89 27.62
CA GLY A 28 -8.98 5.02 26.43
C GLY A 28 -9.24 6.46 26.00
N CYS A 29 -8.60 7.44 26.63
CA CYS A 29 -8.77 8.85 26.31
C CYS A 29 -7.97 9.27 25.06
N LYS A 30 -8.43 10.31 24.36
CA LYS A 30 -7.69 10.89 23.25
C LYS A 30 -6.44 11.62 23.78
N PRO A 31 -5.31 11.55 23.06
CA PRO A 31 -4.10 12.25 23.46
C PRO A 31 -4.30 13.76 23.39
N VAL A 32 -3.72 14.47 24.37
CA VAL A 32 -3.60 15.93 24.34
C VAL A 32 -2.52 16.28 23.31
N PRO A 33 -2.75 17.27 22.44
CA PRO A 33 -1.73 17.70 21.48
C PRO A 33 -0.40 18.02 22.16
N LEU A 34 0.66 17.37 21.69
CA LEU A 34 2.04 17.66 22.09
C LEU A 34 2.38 19.10 21.71
N PRO A 35 2.89 19.94 22.62
CA PRO A 35 3.28 21.31 22.26
C PRO A 35 4.32 21.34 21.14
N ALA A 36 5.33 20.48 21.20
CA ALA A 36 6.35 20.33 20.15
C ALA A 36 5.80 19.97 18.75
N TRP A 37 4.57 19.42 18.68
CA TRP A 37 3.88 19.16 17.43
C TRP A 37 2.88 20.27 17.07
N ALA A 38 2.09 20.73 18.05
CA ALA A 38 1.04 21.73 17.85
C ALA A 38 1.60 23.12 17.50
N GLU A 39 2.76 23.46 18.03
CA GLU A 39 3.44 24.75 17.86
C GLU A 39 4.67 24.63 16.95
N LEU A 40 4.79 23.53 16.19
CA LEU A 40 5.95 23.28 15.31
C LEU A 40 6.19 24.40 14.28
N GLN A 41 5.13 25.14 13.91
CA GLN A 41 5.22 26.31 13.03
C GLN A 41 6.06 27.48 13.60
N ALA A 42 6.31 27.52 14.92
CA ALA A 42 7.18 28.51 15.55
C ALA A 42 8.68 28.14 15.44
N LEU A 43 8.99 26.91 15.03
CA LEU A 43 10.37 26.42 14.96
C LEU A 43 11.24 27.16 13.93
N PRO A 44 10.77 27.52 12.72
CA PRO A 44 11.60 28.25 11.75
C PRO A 44 12.08 29.61 12.28
N GLU A 45 11.20 30.40 12.89
CA GLU A 45 11.56 31.68 13.52
C GLU A 45 12.55 31.48 14.67
N TRP A 46 12.36 30.42 15.47
CA TRP A 46 13.30 30.07 16.53
C TRP A 46 14.67 29.65 16.00
N LEU A 47 14.74 28.93 14.87
CA LEU A 47 16.00 28.54 14.24
C LEU A 47 16.78 29.76 13.72
N GLU A 48 16.10 30.76 13.15
CA GLU A 48 16.75 32.02 12.74
C GLU A 48 17.38 32.72 13.94
N ARG A 49 16.65 32.84 15.05
CA ARG A 49 17.16 33.43 16.29
C ARG A 49 18.26 32.58 16.92
N ALA A 50 18.18 31.25 16.83
CA ALA A 50 19.20 30.33 17.31
C ALA A 50 20.51 30.47 16.52
N ARG A 51 20.45 30.67 15.19
CA ARG A 51 21.62 30.95 14.37
C ARG A 51 22.29 32.25 14.78
N GLU A 52 21.50 33.31 14.98
CA GLU A 52 22.03 34.61 15.43
C GLU A 52 22.70 34.50 16.80
N ALA A 53 22.07 33.82 17.76
CA ALA A 53 22.66 33.55 19.08
C ALA A 53 23.94 32.71 18.98
N ALA A 54 23.94 31.67 18.14
CA ALA A 54 25.10 30.79 17.94
C ALA A 54 26.32 31.54 17.37
N THR A 55 26.12 32.53 16.49
CA THR A 55 27.23 33.36 15.96
C THR A 55 27.94 34.21 17.02
N HIS A 56 27.30 34.45 18.17
CA HIS A 56 27.82 35.25 19.28
C HIS A 56 27.98 34.40 20.56
N ALA A 57 28.18 33.09 20.42
CA ALA A 57 28.23 32.16 21.54
C ALA A 57 29.36 32.47 22.53
N GLU A 58 29.06 32.33 23.82
CA GLU A 58 30.06 32.37 24.88
C GLU A 58 31.03 31.16 24.79
N PRO A 59 32.22 31.21 25.42
CA PRO A 59 33.24 30.16 25.29
C PRO A 59 32.79 28.76 25.69
N ASP A 60 31.83 28.65 26.61
CA ASP A 60 31.24 27.39 27.09
C ASP A 60 30.21 26.80 26.11
N ALA A 61 29.51 27.64 25.34
CA ALA A 61 28.54 27.25 24.31
C ALA A 61 29.11 27.16 22.89
N THR A 62 30.35 27.61 22.66
CA THR A 62 30.96 27.72 21.31
C THR A 62 30.93 26.40 20.53
N LYS A 63 31.28 25.27 21.17
CA LYS A 63 31.27 23.96 20.49
C LYS A 63 29.87 23.51 20.08
N ALA A 64 28.87 23.78 20.91
CA ALA A 64 27.48 23.48 20.60
C ALA A 64 26.96 24.36 19.46
N ALA A 65 27.36 25.64 19.45
CA ALA A 65 27.04 26.59 18.39
C ALA A 65 27.60 26.17 17.04
N GLU A 66 28.90 25.83 16.97
CA GLU A 66 29.55 25.33 15.75
C GLU A 66 28.83 24.09 15.23
N TRP A 67 28.60 23.11 16.10
CA TRP A 67 27.92 21.87 15.73
C TRP A 67 26.51 22.17 15.19
N PHE A 68 25.75 23.02 15.88
CA PHE A 68 24.39 23.41 15.48
C PHE A 68 24.38 24.09 14.12
N LEU A 69 25.25 25.08 13.89
CA LEU A 69 25.33 25.82 12.62
C LEU A 69 25.71 24.91 11.45
N ASP A 70 26.55 23.91 11.67
CA ASP A 70 26.95 22.95 10.63
C ASP A 70 25.81 21.98 10.24
N ASN A 71 24.76 21.85 11.05
CA ASN A 71 23.79 20.75 10.96
C ASN A 71 22.32 21.15 11.15
N ASP A 72 22.01 22.44 11.24
CA ASP A 72 20.66 22.97 11.44
C ASP A 72 19.66 22.52 10.35
N TYR A 73 20.13 22.28 9.12
CA TYR A 73 19.35 21.71 8.02
C TYR A 73 18.70 20.36 8.39
N GLN A 74 19.31 19.58 9.30
CA GLN A 74 18.73 18.33 9.79
C GLN A 74 17.50 18.60 10.65
N VAL A 75 17.50 19.70 11.40
CA VAL A 75 16.39 20.16 12.25
C VAL A 75 15.23 20.66 11.38
N GLU A 76 15.52 21.49 10.39
CA GLU A 76 14.52 21.95 9.42
C GLU A 76 13.88 20.78 8.67
N ARG A 77 14.70 19.86 8.16
CA ARG A 77 14.23 18.65 7.48
C ARG A 77 13.36 17.78 8.40
N ALA A 78 13.73 17.64 9.67
CA ALA A 78 12.93 16.89 10.64
C ALA A 78 11.55 17.55 10.85
N ALA A 79 11.49 18.87 10.96
CA ALA A 79 10.24 19.61 11.13
C ALA A 79 9.28 19.44 9.94
N LEU A 80 9.81 19.53 8.71
CA LEU A 80 9.04 19.27 7.49
C LEU A 80 8.46 17.85 7.49
N ARG A 81 9.29 16.84 7.78
CA ARG A 81 8.86 15.43 7.84
C ARG A 81 7.81 15.17 8.92
N ILE A 82 7.93 15.79 10.10
CA ILE A 82 6.92 15.67 11.16
C ILE A 82 5.55 16.17 10.68
N THR A 83 5.53 17.25 9.89
CA THR A 83 4.28 17.82 9.36
C THR A 83 3.63 16.90 8.32
N GLU A 84 4.44 16.27 7.47
CA GLU A 84 3.98 15.31 6.46
C GLU A 84 3.49 13.99 7.07
N ASP A 85 4.26 13.43 8.02
CA ASP A 85 4.06 12.08 8.55
C ASP A 85 2.99 12.02 9.65
N LEU A 86 2.60 13.16 10.26
CA LEU A 86 1.69 13.19 11.41
C LEU A 86 0.51 14.15 11.24
N PRO A 87 -0.41 13.87 10.29
CA PRO A 87 -1.60 14.70 10.10
C PRO A 87 -2.52 14.63 11.33
N PRO A 88 -3.34 15.67 11.59
CA PRO A 88 -4.17 15.75 12.80
C PRO A 88 -5.12 14.56 13.00
N GLN A 89 -5.59 13.95 11.91
CA GLN A 89 -6.46 12.78 11.98
C GLN A 89 -5.70 11.53 12.45
N PHE A 90 -4.45 11.35 12.01
CA PHE A 90 -3.61 10.24 12.44
C PHE A 90 -3.20 10.41 13.91
N TYR A 91 -2.83 11.63 14.32
CA TYR A 91 -2.50 11.93 15.72
C TYR A 91 -3.60 11.55 16.71
N ARG A 92 -4.87 11.78 16.34
CA ARG A 92 -6.04 11.44 17.16
C ARG A 92 -6.26 9.93 17.36
N ASN A 93 -5.65 9.09 16.53
CA ASN A 93 -5.75 7.64 16.63
C ASN A 93 -4.72 7.04 17.61
N LEU A 94 -3.76 7.84 18.09
CA LEU A 94 -2.74 7.38 19.02
C LEU A 94 -3.32 7.19 20.43
N GLN A 95 -2.77 6.23 21.19
CA GLN A 95 -3.16 5.98 22.57
C GLN A 95 -2.37 6.88 23.55
N ASN A 96 -3.01 7.27 24.65
CA ASN A 96 -2.39 8.04 25.71
C ASN A 96 -2.18 7.21 27.00
N ARG A 97 -1.39 7.75 27.92
CA ARG A 97 -1.16 7.18 29.25
C ARG A 97 -2.24 7.65 30.24
N SER A 98 -2.65 6.76 31.16
CA SER A 98 -3.66 7.03 32.20
C SER A 98 -3.14 7.77 33.45
N ALA A 99 -1.82 7.87 33.63
CA ALA A 99 -1.26 8.46 34.84
C ALA A 99 -1.41 10.00 34.86
N ALA A 100 -1.78 10.53 36.04
CA ALA A 100 -2.05 11.95 36.24
C ALA A 100 -0.83 12.86 35.96
N GLU A 101 0.39 12.31 36.06
CA GLU A 101 1.64 13.06 35.90
C GLU A 101 1.98 13.36 34.43
N ASP A 102 1.50 12.55 33.48
CA ASP A 102 1.87 12.70 32.06
C ASP A 102 0.93 13.59 31.26
N LYS A 103 -0.05 14.25 31.89
CA LYS A 103 -0.97 15.24 31.27
C LYS A 103 -1.59 14.81 29.92
N GLY A 104 -1.75 13.50 29.66
CA GLY A 104 -2.36 12.98 28.43
C GLY A 104 -1.45 12.91 27.21
N LEU A 105 -0.11 12.91 27.37
CA LEU A 105 0.84 12.72 26.26
C LEU A 105 0.64 11.36 25.56
N PRO A 106 0.92 11.26 24.24
CA PRO A 106 0.94 9.97 23.54
C PRO A 106 1.94 9.01 24.15
N ARG A 107 1.53 7.77 24.40
CA ARG A 107 2.39 6.75 25.00
C ARG A 107 3.65 6.47 24.16
N VAL A 108 3.50 6.44 22.85
CA VAL A 108 4.58 6.27 21.88
C VAL A 108 5.64 7.41 21.95
N PHE A 109 5.24 8.60 22.38
CA PHE A 109 6.17 9.71 22.60
C PHE A 109 7.06 9.47 23.82
N ILE A 110 6.46 9.00 24.92
CA ILE A 110 7.20 8.61 26.13
C ILE A 110 8.12 7.43 25.82
N LEU A 111 7.65 6.47 25.01
CA LEU A 111 8.45 5.34 24.52
C LEU A 111 9.69 5.82 23.75
N ALA A 112 9.54 6.83 22.89
CA ALA A 112 10.65 7.40 22.12
C ALA A 112 11.71 8.05 23.03
N HIS A 113 11.29 8.87 24.00
CA HIS A 113 12.19 9.41 25.02
C HIS A 113 12.86 8.30 25.85
N GLY A 114 12.10 7.27 26.23
CA GLY A 114 12.62 6.10 26.95
C GLY A 114 13.70 5.35 26.18
N LEU A 115 13.52 5.14 24.88
CA LEU A 115 14.54 4.54 24.01
C LEU A 115 15.80 5.42 23.95
N LEU A 116 15.64 6.72 23.72
CA LEU A 116 16.76 7.67 23.64
C LEU A 116 17.54 7.72 24.97
N GLN A 117 16.87 7.71 26.12
CA GLN A 117 17.55 7.70 27.42
C GLN A 117 18.26 6.36 27.68
N ALA A 118 17.58 5.23 27.44
CA ALA A 118 18.14 3.90 27.68
C ALA A 118 19.32 3.58 26.76
N SER A 119 19.28 4.06 25.51
CA SER A 119 20.37 3.94 24.53
C SER A 119 21.46 5.00 24.71
N ARG A 120 21.35 5.90 25.70
CA ARG A 120 22.27 7.04 25.89
C ARG A 120 22.42 7.88 24.62
N LEU A 121 21.30 8.14 23.95
CA LEU A 121 21.18 8.89 22.70
C LEU A 121 22.02 8.30 21.55
N GLN A 122 22.20 6.98 21.53
CA GLN A 122 22.83 6.25 20.41
C GLN A 122 21.76 5.38 19.73
N LEU A 123 21.05 5.98 18.78
CA LEU A 123 19.99 5.27 18.08
C LEU A 123 20.55 4.32 17.01
N SER A 124 19.93 3.15 16.88
CA SER A 124 20.10 2.25 15.74
C SER A 124 18.80 1.48 15.48
N LEU A 125 18.65 0.92 14.28
CA LEU A 125 17.50 0.06 13.95
C LEU A 125 17.41 -1.13 14.91
N THR A 126 18.53 -1.81 15.19
CA THR A 126 18.58 -2.96 16.10
C THR A 126 18.13 -2.59 17.50
N ALA A 127 18.65 -1.48 18.06
CA ALA A 127 18.27 -1.01 19.39
C ALA A 127 16.77 -0.64 19.46
N ALA A 128 16.25 0.01 18.42
CA ALA A 128 14.83 0.32 18.33
C ALA A 128 13.95 -0.94 18.33
N ILE A 129 14.30 -1.95 17.51
CA ILE A 129 13.57 -3.22 17.44
C ILE A 129 13.63 -3.94 18.80
N GLN A 130 14.82 -4.12 19.38
CA GLN A 130 14.99 -4.81 20.67
C GLN A 130 14.19 -4.14 21.78
N PHE A 131 14.29 -2.81 21.91
CA PHE A 131 13.58 -2.06 22.93
C PHE A 131 12.06 -2.18 22.78
N VAL A 132 11.54 -2.05 21.55
CA VAL A 132 10.09 -2.11 21.29
C VAL A 132 9.54 -3.52 21.46
N ILE A 133 10.28 -4.56 21.07
CA ILE A 133 9.91 -5.96 21.33
C ILE A 133 9.87 -6.23 22.84
N ALA A 134 10.88 -5.78 23.58
CA ALA A 134 10.93 -5.96 25.04
C ALA A 134 9.78 -5.22 25.74
N TYR A 135 9.48 -3.99 25.33
CA TYR A 135 8.36 -3.20 25.85
C TYR A 135 7.01 -3.89 25.62
N GLN A 136 6.79 -4.44 24.43
CA GLN A 136 5.51 -5.05 24.05
C GLN A 136 5.19 -6.38 24.73
N LYS A 137 6.14 -6.97 25.49
CA LYS A 137 5.90 -8.19 26.29
C LYS A 137 4.79 -7.97 27.33
N GLU A 138 4.72 -6.78 27.91
CA GLU A 138 3.69 -6.42 28.90
C GLU A 138 2.59 -5.56 28.27
N THR A 139 2.95 -4.67 27.36
CA THR A 139 2.04 -3.65 26.83
C THR A 139 2.13 -3.54 25.31
N PRO A 140 1.33 -4.31 24.57
CA PRO A 140 1.29 -4.27 23.11
C PRO A 140 1.01 -2.87 22.53
N LEU A 141 1.70 -2.54 21.45
CA LEU A 141 1.50 -1.31 20.69
C LEU A 141 0.57 -1.58 19.51
N THR A 142 -0.24 -0.57 19.17
CA THR A 142 -1.06 -0.60 17.96
C THR A 142 -0.23 -0.38 16.70
N ILE A 143 -0.77 -0.79 15.54
CA ILE A 143 -0.21 -0.51 14.22
C ILE A 143 0.05 0.99 14.05
N ALA A 144 -0.91 1.84 14.46
CA ALA A 144 -0.77 3.29 14.39
C ALA A 144 0.37 3.82 15.28
N GLU A 145 0.56 3.28 16.49
CA GLU A 145 1.68 3.69 17.35
C GLU A 145 3.03 3.27 16.78
N LEU A 146 3.15 2.07 16.21
CA LEU A 146 4.41 1.63 15.58
C LEU A 146 4.78 2.52 14.39
N TRP A 147 3.80 2.91 13.56
CA TRP A 147 4.02 3.85 12.47
C TRP A 147 4.31 5.28 12.92
N ALA A 148 3.78 5.70 14.08
CA ALA A 148 4.08 7.00 14.67
C ALA A 148 5.47 7.09 15.29
N PHE A 149 6.07 5.95 15.66
CA PHE A 149 7.32 5.88 16.41
C PHE A 149 8.50 6.67 15.80
N PRO A 150 8.76 6.63 14.48
CA PRO A 150 9.83 7.42 13.85
C PRO A 150 9.63 8.92 14.05
N THR A 151 8.40 9.39 13.88
CA THR A 151 8.04 10.80 14.05
C THR A 151 8.11 11.22 15.51
N MET A 152 7.77 10.33 16.44
CA MET A 152 7.93 10.56 17.87
C MET A 152 9.40 10.63 18.29
N LEU A 153 10.28 9.84 17.68
CA LEU A 153 11.72 9.97 17.87
C LEU A 153 12.24 11.32 17.38
N ARG A 154 11.75 11.83 16.24
CA ARG A 154 12.10 13.18 15.76
C ARG A 154 11.66 14.25 16.76
N LEU A 155 10.40 14.21 17.20
CA LEU A 155 9.87 15.14 18.20
C LEU A 155 10.65 15.07 19.52
N ALA A 156 11.02 13.87 19.98
CA ALA A 156 11.81 13.70 21.19
C ALA A 156 13.23 14.28 21.03
N CYS A 157 13.89 14.05 19.89
CA CYS A 157 15.17 14.69 19.58
C CYS A 157 15.05 16.22 19.53
N LEU A 158 13.97 16.77 18.96
CA LEU A 158 13.74 18.23 18.95
C LEU A 158 13.56 18.78 20.37
N GLU A 159 12.78 18.11 21.22
CA GLU A 159 12.64 18.54 22.62
C GLU A 159 13.97 18.51 23.38
N ILE A 160 14.79 17.47 23.20
CA ILE A 160 16.10 17.36 23.84
C ILE A 160 17.05 18.46 23.33
N LEU A 161 17.06 18.69 22.00
CA LEU A 161 17.84 19.76 21.37
C LEU A 161 17.47 21.12 21.94
N VAL A 162 16.19 21.48 21.90
CA VAL A 162 15.69 22.77 22.41
C VAL A 162 16.01 22.90 23.89
N THR A 163 15.82 21.85 24.70
CA THR A 163 16.11 21.90 26.14
C THR A 163 17.58 22.18 26.41
N ALA A 164 18.49 21.48 25.75
CA ALA A 164 19.93 21.69 25.94
C ALA A 164 20.39 23.04 25.38
N PHE A 165 19.90 23.42 24.21
CA PHE A 165 20.26 24.68 23.56
C PHE A 165 19.79 25.90 24.36
N THR A 166 18.56 25.89 24.89
CA THR A 166 18.04 26.99 25.72
C THR A 166 18.74 27.13 27.07
N ARG A 167 19.39 26.07 27.58
CA ARG A 167 20.26 26.16 28.77
C ARG A 167 21.61 26.80 28.47
N LEU A 168 22.16 26.54 27.28
CA LEU A 168 23.39 27.17 26.79
C LEU A 168 23.16 28.61 26.33
N PHE A 169 21.95 28.95 25.89
CA PHE A 169 21.55 30.28 25.43
C PHE A 169 20.30 30.77 26.20
N PRO A 170 20.45 31.25 27.45
CA PRO A 170 19.30 31.62 28.30
C PRO A 170 18.40 32.73 27.76
N ASP A 171 18.95 33.62 26.92
CA ASP A 171 18.21 34.71 26.28
C ASP A 171 17.31 34.24 25.12
N LEU A 172 17.46 32.99 24.70
CA LEU A 172 16.63 32.37 23.67
C LEU A 172 15.58 31.46 24.32
N PRO A 173 14.31 31.91 24.45
CA PRO A 173 13.26 31.05 24.98
C PRO A 173 12.94 29.90 24.02
N PRO A 174 12.44 28.75 24.53
CA PRO A 174 12.03 27.63 23.67
C PRO A 174 10.84 28.03 22.77
N PRO A 175 10.73 27.45 21.56
CA PRO A 175 9.64 27.75 20.62
C PRO A 175 8.29 27.15 21.03
N PHE A 176 8.29 26.19 21.95
CA PHE A 176 7.11 25.48 22.43
C PHE A 176 7.31 25.02 23.88
N ALA A 177 6.22 24.71 24.57
CA ALA A 177 6.27 24.19 25.93
C ALA A 177 6.95 22.82 25.99
N LEU A 178 8.03 22.71 26.75
CA LEU A 178 8.80 21.46 26.89
C LEU A 178 8.05 20.44 27.77
N SER A 179 7.98 19.19 27.30
CA SER A 179 7.43 18.11 28.12
C SER A 179 8.35 17.75 29.29
N HIS A 180 7.79 17.09 30.31
CA HIS A 180 8.59 16.55 31.43
C HIS A 180 9.51 15.39 30.99
N CYS A 181 9.33 14.83 29.80
CA CYS A 181 10.19 13.78 29.25
C CYS A 181 11.51 14.36 28.71
N ALA A 182 11.52 15.64 28.33
CA ALA A 182 12.68 16.35 27.78
C ALA A 182 13.79 16.62 28.80
N VAL A 183 13.68 16.10 30.03
CA VAL A 183 14.65 16.35 31.08
C VAL A 183 16.00 15.70 30.71
N CYS A 184 16.96 16.53 30.32
CA CYS A 184 18.37 16.19 30.18
C CYS A 184 19.00 15.94 31.57
N ALA A 185 18.65 14.84 32.24
CA ALA A 185 19.17 14.44 33.56
C ALA A 185 20.22 13.31 33.49
N GLY A 186 20.61 12.90 32.28
CA GLY A 186 21.72 11.98 32.07
C GLY A 186 23.10 12.63 32.29
N PRO A 187 24.19 11.87 32.16
CA PRO A 187 25.55 12.28 32.55
C PRO A 187 26.22 13.25 31.57
N PHE A 188 25.54 13.64 30.50
CA PHE A 188 26.10 14.45 29.42
C PHE A 188 26.01 15.93 29.73
N ASP A 189 26.92 16.72 29.17
CA ASP A 189 26.77 18.18 29.14
C ASP A 189 25.79 18.60 28.03
N ASP A 190 25.33 19.84 28.09
CA ASP A 190 24.34 20.36 27.12
C ASP A 190 24.91 20.38 25.68
N THR A 191 26.24 20.52 25.51
CA THR A 191 26.88 20.44 24.18
C THR A 191 26.71 19.05 23.57
N GLU A 192 26.96 18.01 24.35
CA GLU A 192 26.82 16.62 23.91
C GLU A 192 25.35 16.25 23.66
N TYR A 193 24.40 16.80 24.43
CA TYR A 193 22.97 16.67 24.13
C TYR A 193 22.60 17.28 22.78
N VAL A 194 23.05 18.50 22.48
CA VAL A 194 22.82 19.17 21.19
C VAL A 194 23.34 18.30 20.04
N ALA A 195 24.61 17.91 20.12
CA ALA A 195 25.25 17.13 19.06
C ALA A 195 24.57 15.77 18.83
N ARG A 196 24.24 15.05 19.90
CA ARG A 196 23.60 13.73 19.80
C ARG A 196 22.15 13.81 19.33
N ALA A 197 21.40 14.82 19.78
CA ALA A 197 20.02 15.00 19.37
C ALA A 197 19.92 15.19 17.86
N ILE A 198 20.75 16.07 17.29
CA ILE A 198 20.73 16.34 15.86
C ILE A 198 21.36 15.18 15.07
N ALA A 199 22.44 14.56 15.54
CA ALA A 199 22.97 13.34 14.91
C ALA A 199 21.91 12.23 14.80
N ASN A 200 21.08 12.07 15.84
CA ASN A 200 19.97 11.12 15.81
C ASN A 200 18.87 11.52 14.80
N LEU A 201 18.63 12.81 14.52
CA LEU A 201 17.73 13.21 13.43
C LEU A 201 18.23 12.68 12.08
N GLY A 202 19.54 12.73 11.83
CA GLY A 202 20.18 12.12 10.68
C GLY A 202 20.02 10.60 10.65
N VAL A 203 20.28 9.92 11.77
CA VAL A 203 20.10 8.46 11.89
C VAL A 203 18.66 8.05 11.60
N ILE A 204 17.67 8.74 12.21
CA ILE A 204 16.24 8.46 12.00
C ILE A 204 15.86 8.58 10.52
N ALA A 205 16.46 9.54 9.80
CA ALA A 205 16.20 9.71 8.37
C ALA A 205 16.80 8.59 7.49
N SER A 206 17.82 7.86 7.99
CA SER A 206 18.50 6.77 7.28
C SER A 206 17.92 5.38 7.55
N ILE A 207 17.16 5.21 8.63
CA ILE A 207 16.59 3.92 9.02
C ILE A 207 15.46 3.53 8.06
N GLN A 208 15.48 2.28 7.57
CA GLN A 208 14.37 1.68 6.84
C GLN A 208 13.26 1.27 7.82
N TRP A 209 12.30 2.18 8.05
CA TRP A 209 11.23 1.98 9.02
C TRP A 209 10.24 0.85 8.64
N LYS A 210 10.20 0.44 7.37
CA LYS A 210 9.49 -0.78 6.95
C LYS A 210 10.05 -2.01 7.66
N ASP A 211 11.37 -2.15 7.72
CA ASP A 211 12.03 -3.28 8.38
C ASP A 211 11.79 -3.26 9.89
N PHE A 212 11.85 -2.07 10.51
CA PHE A 212 11.48 -1.91 11.92
C PHE A 212 10.06 -2.43 12.17
N PHE A 213 9.10 -2.00 11.35
CA PHE A 213 7.70 -2.39 11.51
C PHE A 213 7.52 -3.90 11.37
N GLU A 214 8.14 -4.53 10.37
CA GLU A 214 8.01 -5.98 10.13
C GLU A 214 8.48 -6.83 11.31
N HIS A 215 9.52 -6.38 12.02
CA HIS A 215 10.06 -7.09 13.17
C HIS A 215 9.36 -6.74 14.48
N ALA A 216 8.94 -5.49 14.65
CA ALA A 216 8.34 -5.00 15.89
C ALA A 216 6.82 -5.28 15.98
N SER A 217 6.12 -5.43 14.86
CA SER A 217 4.66 -5.55 14.86
C SER A 217 4.17 -6.91 15.33
N LEU A 218 3.43 -6.93 16.45
CA LEU A 218 2.78 -8.13 16.96
C LEU A 218 1.74 -8.65 15.97
N VAL A 219 0.96 -7.76 15.33
CA VAL A 219 -0.02 -8.13 14.30
C VAL A 219 0.69 -8.81 13.12
N GLU A 220 1.80 -8.23 12.63
CA GLU A 220 2.59 -8.85 11.56
C GLU A 220 3.08 -10.24 11.95
N SER A 221 3.60 -10.40 13.17
CA SER A 221 4.09 -11.69 13.68
C SER A 221 2.99 -12.77 13.79
N ILE A 222 1.74 -12.36 13.97
CA ILE A 222 0.57 -13.24 13.99
C ILE A 222 0.16 -13.57 12.56
N LEU A 223 -0.05 -12.57 11.71
CA LEU A 223 -0.50 -12.78 10.32
C LEU A 223 0.52 -13.59 9.48
N ARG A 224 1.81 -13.51 9.79
CA ARG A 224 2.85 -14.38 9.17
C ARG A 224 2.66 -15.87 9.45
N ARG A 225 1.86 -16.25 10.46
CA ARG A 225 1.49 -17.65 10.75
C ARG A 225 0.27 -18.11 9.94
N ASP A 226 -0.10 -17.37 8.90
CA ASP A 226 -1.13 -17.70 7.93
C ASP A 226 -1.12 -19.21 7.58
N PRO A 227 -2.22 -19.96 7.79
CA PRO A 227 -2.25 -21.39 7.52
C PRO A 227 -1.97 -21.72 6.05
N GLY A 228 -2.37 -20.83 5.13
CA GLY A 228 -2.08 -20.93 3.70
C GLY A 228 -0.63 -20.63 3.31
N LYS A 229 0.18 -20.06 4.22
CA LYS A 229 1.56 -19.58 3.96
C LYS A 229 1.68 -18.61 2.77
N ILE A 230 0.59 -17.92 2.43
CA ILE A 230 0.56 -16.96 1.32
C ILE A 230 0.94 -15.58 1.84
N TYR A 231 0.43 -15.18 3.01
CA TYR A 231 0.70 -13.85 3.58
C TYR A 231 2.20 -13.49 3.64
N PRO A 232 3.11 -14.36 4.12
CA PRO A 232 4.55 -14.05 4.17
C PRO A 232 5.19 -13.85 2.79
N ARG A 233 4.56 -14.35 1.72
CA ARG A 233 5.02 -14.21 0.33
C ARG A 233 4.43 -12.99 -0.36
N MET A 234 3.60 -12.20 0.33
CA MET A 234 2.98 -11.00 -0.24
C MET A 234 3.91 -9.79 -0.18
N ASP A 235 3.74 -8.87 -1.14
CA ASP A 235 4.46 -7.60 -1.10
C ASP A 235 4.07 -6.77 0.14
N PHE A 236 4.93 -5.83 0.50
CA PHE A 236 4.75 -5.04 1.72
C PHE A 236 3.43 -4.28 1.70
N GLU A 237 3.06 -3.71 0.55
CA GLU A 237 1.87 -2.90 0.34
C GLU A 237 0.58 -3.73 0.50
N THR A 238 0.55 -4.98 0.01
CA THR A 238 -0.58 -5.89 0.23
C THR A 238 -0.69 -6.27 1.69
N ARG A 239 0.42 -6.62 2.35
CA ARG A 239 0.44 -6.91 3.78
C ARG A 239 -0.03 -5.72 4.59
N ASP A 240 0.35 -4.50 4.21
CA ASP A 240 -0.11 -3.28 4.87
C ASP A 240 -1.61 -3.07 4.73
N SER A 241 -2.17 -3.28 3.52
CA SER A 241 -3.61 -3.25 3.29
C SER A 241 -4.36 -4.23 4.22
N TYR A 242 -3.83 -5.44 4.42
CA TYR A 242 -4.40 -6.43 5.33
C TYR A 242 -4.37 -5.95 6.78
N ARG A 243 -3.26 -5.36 7.23
CA ARG A 243 -3.10 -4.78 8.56
C ARG A 243 -4.06 -3.61 8.80
N GLN A 244 -4.28 -2.75 7.81
CA GLN A 244 -5.25 -1.66 7.88
C GLN A 244 -6.70 -2.19 8.02
N ILE A 245 -7.02 -3.31 7.37
CA ILE A 245 -8.33 -3.96 7.56
C ILE A 245 -8.45 -4.51 8.99
N VAL A 246 -7.40 -5.15 9.53
CA VAL A 246 -7.38 -5.61 10.92
C VAL A 246 -7.58 -4.46 11.90
N GLU A 247 -6.90 -3.33 11.71
CA GLU A 247 -7.09 -2.11 12.50
C GLU A 247 -8.54 -1.61 12.45
N LYS A 248 -9.14 -1.57 11.26
CA LYS A 248 -10.54 -1.16 11.06
C LYS A 248 -11.51 -2.08 11.79
N LEU A 249 -11.31 -3.40 11.68
CA LEU A 249 -12.14 -4.41 12.33
C LEU A 249 -12.01 -4.33 13.86
N ALA A 250 -10.78 -4.22 14.37
CA ALA A 250 -10.50 -4.05 15.80
C ALA A 250 -11.22 -2.82 16.37
N ARG A 251 -11.10 -1.68 15.71
CA ARG A 251 -11.77 -0.42 16.10
C ARG A 251 -13.30 -0.56 16.12
N GLY A 252 -13.90 -1.17 15.10
CA GLY A 252 -15.36 -1.32 15.03
C GLY A 252 -15.94 -2.44 15.90
N ALA A 253 -15.13 -3.41 16.30
CA ALA A 253 -15.49 -4.46 17.25
C ALA A 253 -15.21 -4.07 18.72
N GLY A 254 -14.41 -3.02 18.96
CA GLY A 254 -13.94 -2.66 20.30
C GLY A 254 -12.96 -3.69 20.88
N GLN A 255 -12.24 -4.41 20.02
CA GLN A 255 -11.23 -5.41 20.40
C GLN A 255 -9.83 -4.90 20.06
N SER A 256 -8.79 -5.53 20.60
CA SER A 256 -7.42 -5.21 20.20
C SER A 256 -7.06 -5.79 18.84
N GLU A 257 -6.13 -5.14 18.15
CA GLU A 257 -5.68 -5.54 16.80
C GLU A 257 -5.07 -6.95 16.80
N TRP A 258 -4.28 -7.29 17.83
CA TRP A 258 -3.71 -8.63 17.99
C TRP A 258 -4.76 -9.69 18.33
N ALA A 259 -5.86 -9.35 19.02
CA ALA A 259 -6.95 -10.28 19.26
C ALA A 259 -7.70 -10.60 17.96
N VAL A 260 -7.98 -9.58 17.14
CA VAL A 260 -8.57 -9.77 15.80
C VAL A 260 -7.64 -10.59 14.91
N ALA A 261 -6.34 -10.30 14.90
CA ALA A 261 -5.35 -11.09 14.16
C ALA A 261 -5.31 -12.55 14.62
N GLY A 262 -5.39 -12.82 15.93
CA GLY A 262 -5.45 -14.18 16.46
C GLY A 262 -6.77 -14.90 16.10
N ALA A 263 -7.88 -14.16 16.09
CA ALA A 263 -9.18 -14.69 15.67
C ALA A 263 -9.21 -15.09 14.20
N LEU A 264 -8.47 -14.40 13.32
CA LEU A 264 -8.31 -14.78 11.91
C LEU A 264 -7.64 -16.15 11.77
N LEU A 265 -6.56 -16.40 12.51
CA LEU A 265 -5.85 -17.69 12.48
C LEU A 265 -6.68 -18.85 13.05
N SER A 266 -7.64 -18.53 13.91
CA SER A 266 -8.50 -19.51 14.56
C SER A 266 -9.75 -19.86 13.74
N GLN A 267 -9.95 -19.21 12.58
CA GLN A 267 -11.07 -19.54 11.70
C GLN A 267 -10.89 -20.94 11.11
N PRO A 268 -11.94 -21.77 11.09
CA PRO A 268 -11.85 -23.08 10.48
C PRO A 268 -11.56 -22.93 8.98
N PRO A 269 -10.79 -23.85 8.38
CA PRO A 269 -10.69 -23.90 6.93
C PRO A 269 -12.10 -24.07 6.35
N ALA A 270 -12.48 -23.26 5.36
CA ALA A 270 -13.81 -23.35 4.80
C ALA A 270 -14.04 -24.77 4.27
N SER A 271 -15.11 -25.42 4.73
CA SER A 271 -15.34 -26.84 4.45
C SER A 271 -15.53 -27.08 2.95
N GLY A 272 -14.68 -27.91 2.34
CA GLY A 272 -14.87 -28.44 0.99
C GLY A 272 -14.30 -27.60 -0.16
N ALA A 273 -13.45 -26.60 0.08
CA ALA A 273 -12.92 -25.75 -0.98
C ALA A 273 -11.38 -25.61 -0.92
N GLY A 274 -10.76 -25.32 -2.07
CA GLY A 274 -9.30 -25.42 -2.30
C GLY A 274 -8.42 -24.51 -1.43
N PRO A 275 -7.08 -24.55 -1.61
CA PRO A 275 -6.07 -23.93 -0.73
C PRO A 275 -6.31 -22.45 -0.38
N GLN A 276 -6.98 -21.72 -1.28
CA GLN A 276 -7.38 -20.32 -1.11
C GLN A 276 -8.28 -20.05 0.12
N HIS A 277 -8.98 -21.06 0.64
CA HIS A 277 -9.85 -20.93 1.82
C HIS A 277 -9.09 -21.08 3.15
N ASN A 278 -7.83 -21.52 3.10
CA ASN A 278 -6.94 -21.61 4.26
C ASN A 278 -6.12 -20.33 4.46
N HIS A 279 -6.25 -19.36 3.56
CA HIS A 279 -5.54 -18.09 3.62
C HIS A 279 -6.37 -17.03 4.34
N ILE A 280 -5.74 -16.26 5.23
CA ILE A 280 -6.39 -15.15 5.97
C ILE A 280 -7.07 -14.10 5.06
N GLY A 281 -6.60 -13.91 3.83
CA GLY A 281 -7.21 -13.00 2.85
C GLY A 281 -8.65 -13.35 2.48
N TYR A 282 -9.04 -14.63 2.55
CA TYR A 282 -10.43 -15.05 2.37
C TYR A 282 -11.36 -14.40 3.41
N TRP A 283 -10.91 -14.30 4.66
CA TRP A 283 -11.66 -13.72 5.78
C TRP A 283 -11.58 -12.19 5.83
N LEU A 284 -10.51 -11.59 5.30
CA LEU A 284 -10.33 -10.13 5.29
C LEU A 284 -10.98 -9.44 4.08
N LEU A 285 -10.89 -10.06 2.90
CA LEU A 285 -11.28 -9.46 1.62
C LEU A 285 -12.32 -10.28 0.86
N GLY A 286 -12.39 -11.59 1.09
CA GLY A 286 -13.22 -12.52 0.34
C GLY A 286 -14.62 -12.72 0.91
N GLU A 287 -15.23 -13.82 0.48
CA GLU A 287 -16.60 -14.20 0.84
C GLU A 287 -16.78 -14.49 2.33
N GLY A 288 -15.72 -14.92 3.02
CA GLY A 288 -15.75 -15.21 4.47
C GLY A 288 -15.88 -13.95 5.34
N ARG A 289 -15.70 -12.76 4.77
CA ARG A 289 -15.64 -11.50 5.52
C ARG A 289 -16.89 -11.21 6.34
N GLU A 290 -18.08 -11.39 5.78
CA GLU A 290 -19.33 -11.08 6.49
C GLU A 290 -19.52 -11.99 7.71
N ALA A 291 -19.18 -13.28 7.57
CA ALA A 291 -19.23 -14.24 8.67
C ALA A 291 -18.22 -13.90 9.77
N PHE A 292 -17.02 -13.47 9.39
CA PHE A 292 -15.99 -13.03 10.33
C PHE A 292 -16.36 -11.73 11.06
N GLU A 293 -16.90 -10.75 10.34
CA GLU A 293 -17.43 -9.50 10.93
C GLU A 293 -18.52 -9.79 11.96
N ALA A 294 -19.44 -10.72 11.66
CA ALA A 294 -20.47 -11.17 12.60
C ALA A 294 -19.88 -11.85 13.84
N ALA A 295 -18.89 -12.74 13.66
CA ALA A 295 -18.23 -13.43 14.76
C ALA A 295 -17.47 -12.48 15.70
N LEU A 296 -16.90 -11.39 15.16
CA LEU A 296 -16.23 -10.37 15.95
C LEU A 296 -17.18 -9.40 16.66
N GLY A 297 -18.48 -9.41 16.32
CA GLY A 297 -19.42 -8.39 16.76
C GLY A 297 -19.13 -7.01 16.16
N TYR A 298 -18.55 -6.97 14.95
CA TYR A 298 -18.17 -5.74 14.28
C TYR A 298 -19.38 -4.84 14.01
N ARG A 299 -19.32 -3.61 14.49
CA ARG A 299 -20.35 -2.59 14.21
C ARG A 299 -19.81 -1.60 13.20
N ALA A 300 -20.16 -1.80 11.94
CA ALA A 300 -19.78 -0.89 10.87
C ALA A 300 -20.27 0.55 11.17
N PRO A 301 -19.39 1.56 11.11
CA PRO A 301 -19.81 2.96 11.18
C PRO A 301 -20.74 3.29 10.00
N LEU A 302 -21.61 4.29 10.18
CA LEU A 302 -22.66 4.63 9.21
C LEU A 302 -22.12 4.87 7.79
N LEU A 303 -20.95 5.51 7.67
CA LEU A 303 -20.29 5.77 6.39
C LEU A 303 -19.91 4.47 5.65
N ASP A 304 -19.46 3.46 6.36
CA ASP A 304 -19.12 2.16 5.76
C ASP A 304 -20.38 1.43 5.26
N LYS A 305 -21.48 1.53 6.02
CA LYS A 305 -22.78 1.00 5.58
C LYS A 305 -23.27 1.68 4.31
N CYS A 306 -23.12 2.99 4.20
CA CYS A 306 -23.46 3.73 2.98
C CYS A 306 -22.61 3.28 1.80
N GLY A 307 -21.30 3.11 1.99
CA GLY A 307 -20.39 2.63 0.94
C GLY A 307 -20.74 1.22 0.45
N LEU A 308 -21.04 0.31 1.37
CA LEU A 308 -21.50 -1.05 1.05
C LEU A 308 -22.84 -1.03 0.30
N TRP A 309 -23.80 -0.22 0.75
CA TRP A 309 -25.09 -0.06 0.07
C TRP A 309 -24.92 0.50 -1.35
N LEU A 310 -24.07 1.51 -1.52
CA LEU A 310 -23.75 2.11 -2.82
C LEU A 310 -23.18 1.05 -3.77
N MET A 311 -22.21 0.26 -3.29
CA MET A 311 -21.60 -0.81 -4.08
C MET A 311 -22.59 -1.92 -4.42
N ARG A 312 -23.50 -2.27 -3.50
CA ARG A 312 -24.55 -3.28 -3.75
C ARG A 312 -25.56 -2.84 -4.82
N HIS A 313 -25.76 -1.54 -4.98
CA HIS A 313 -26.68 -0.97 -5.98
C HIS A 313 -25.93 -0.23 -7.10
N ALA A 314 -24.64 -0.51 -7.30
CA ALA A 314 -23.77 0.28 -8.17
C ALA A 314 -24.29 0.38 -9.60
N GLU A 315 -24.81 -0.72 -10.17
CA GLU A 315 -25.38 -0.74 -11.52
C GLU A 315 -26.60 0.19 -11.62
N ALA A 316 -27.57 0.03 -10.73
CA ALA A 316 -28.76 0.86 -10.70
C ALA A 316 -28.43 2.34 -10.47
N LEU A 317 -27.52 2.63 -9.53
CA LEU A 317 -27.05 3.99 -9.24
C LEU A 317 -26.30 4.59 -10.43
N TYR A 318 -25.51 3.81 -11.16
CA TYR A 318 -24.79 4.26 -12.33
C TYR A 318 -25.75 4.68 -13.45
N PHE A 319 -26.71 3.82 -13.81
CA PHE A 319 -27.68 4.15 -14.87
C PHE A 319 -28.62 5.28 -14.46
N THR A 320 -29.05 5.32 -13.19
CA THR A 320 -29.88 6.43 -12.69
C THR A 320 -29.12 7.75 -12.65
N ALA A 321 -27.82 7.75 -12.32
CA ALA A 321 -26.98 8.94 -12.39
C ALA A 321 -26.82 9.44 -13.82
N ILE A 322 -26.57 8.56 -14.80
CA ILE A 322 -26.49 8.95 -16.23
C ILE A 322 -27.82 9.53 -16.70
N ALA A 323 -28.93 8.83 -16.42
CA ALA A 323 -30.25 9.28 -16.82
C ALA A 323 -30.62 10.62 -16.18
N GLY A 324 -30.33 10.79 -14.88
CA GLY A 324 -30.58 12.03 -14.15
C GLY A 324 -29.73 13.20 -14.65
N ALA A 325 -28.44 12.98 -14.89
CA ALA A 325 -27.54 13.99 -15.44
C ALA A 325 -27.91 14.36 -16.89
N GLY A 326 -28.28 13.38 -17.71
CA GLY A 326 -28.79 13.61 -19.06
C GLY A 326 -30.10 14.39 -19.06
N ALA A 327 -31.04 14.05 -18.18
CA ALA A 327 -32.29 14.80 -18.02
C ALA A 327 -32.04 16.23 -17.55
N ALA A 328 -31.10 16.44 -16.62
CA ALA A 328 -30.70 17.78 -16.17
C ALA A 328 -30.09 18.60 -17.32
N ALA A 329 -29.30 17.98 -18.21
CA ALA A 329 -28.72 18.66 -19.37
C ALA A 329 -29.79 19.13 -20.38
N LEU A 330 -30.98 18.50 -20.41
CA LEU A 330 -32.10 18.93 -21.25
C LEU A 330 -32.86 20.15 -20.71
N ILE A 331 -32.64 20.54 -19.45
CA ILE A 331 -33.31 21.70 -18.83
C ILE A 331 -32.99 22.99 -19.59
N LEU A 332 -31.73 23.20 -19.99
CA LEU A 332 -31.30 24.42 -20.66
C LEU A 332 -31.90 24.55 -22.08
N PRO A 333 -31.85 23.53 -22.96
CA PRO A 333 -32.58 23.55 -24.22
C PRO A 333 -34.09 23.73 -24.06
N ALA A 334 -34.70 23.04 -23.09
CA ALA A 334 -36.14 23.16 -22.83
C ALA A 334 -36.51 24.58 -22.40
N PHE A 335 -35.72 25.20 -21.51
CA PHE A 335 -35.92 26.59 -21.11
C PHE A 335 -35.78 27.56 -22.29
N TYR A 336 -34.80 27.36 -23.16
CA TYR A 336 -34.64 28.17 -24.38
C TYR A 336 -35.86 28.07 -25.30
N LEU A 337 -36.36 26.85 -25.55
CA LEU A 337 -37.55 26.61 -26.37
C LEU A 337 -38.82 27.24 -25.76
N LEU A 338 -38.97 27.19 -24.43
CA LEU A 338 -40.04 27.89 -23.72
C LEU A 338 -39.94 29.40 -23.92
N ALA A 339 -38.76 29.98 -23.67
CA ALA A 339 -38.52 31.42 -23.75
C ALA A 339 -38.68 31.97 -25.18
N ALA A 340 -38.36 31.17 -26.19
CA ALA A 340 -38.52 31.52 -27.60
C ALA A 340 -39.97 31.38 -28.12
N GLY A 341 -40.91 30.87 -27.31
CA GLY A 341 -42.28 30.62 -27.74
C GLY A 341 -42.40 29.56 -28.84
N ALA A 342 -41.55 28.52 -28.79
CA ALA A 342 -41.45 27.53 -29.85
C ALA A 342 -42.74 26.73 -30.05
N SER A 343 -43.07 26.43 -31.31
CA SER A 343 -44.22 25.58 -31.67
C SER A 343 -44.01 24.12 -31.24
N PRO A 344 -45.07 23.30 -31.08
CA PRO A 344 -44.93 21.89 -30.68
C PRO A 344 -44.02 21.06 -31.61
N ALA A 345 -43.96 21.38 -32.90
CA ALA A 345 -43.06 20.72 -33.85
C ALA A 345 -41.58 21.04 -33.57
N LEU A 346 -41.27 22.30 -33.24
CA LEU A 346 -39.93 22.73 -32.87
C LEU A 346 -39.47 22.12 -31.55
N TRP A 347 -40.40 21.86 -30.62
CA TRP A 347 -40.12 21.11 -29.40
C TRP A 347 -39.64 19.69 -29.67
N VAL A 348 -40.35 18.96 -30.53
CA VAL A 348 -39.96 17.59 -30.90
C VAL A 348 -38.58 17.57 -31.55
N ILE A 349 -38.36 18.45 -32.53
CA ILE A 349 -37.07 18.54 -33.24
C ILE A 349 -35.95 18.94 -32.28
N GLY A 350 -36.18 19.94 -31.42
CA GLY A 350 -35.20 20.43 -30.46
C GLY A 350 -34.79 19.39 -29.43
N ILE A 351 -35.75 18.62 -28.88
CA ILE A 351 -35.45 17.52 -27.97
C ILE A 351 -34.66 16.42 -28.67
N ILE A 352 -35.07 16.00 -29.88
CA ILE A 352 -34.36 14.96 -30.64
C ILE A 352 -32.91 15.37 -30.92
N LEU A 353 -32.69 16.60 -31.37
CA LEU A 353 -31.34 17.10 -31.68
C LEU A 353 -30.46 17.25 -30.43
N THR A 354 -31.05 17.53 -29.26
CA THR A 354 -30.31 17.74 -28.01
C THR A 354 -30.14 16.48 -27.18
N LEU A 355 -30.86 15.40 -27.49
CA LEU A 355 -30.79 14.12 -26.78
C LEU A 355 -29.38 13.51 -26.79
N LEU A 356 -28.72 13.49 -27.96
CA LEU A 356 -27.36 12.96 -28.11
C LEU A 356 -26.32 13.77 -27.30
N PRO A 357 -26.25 15.12 -27.43
CA PRO A 357 -25.40 15.94 -26.57
C PRO A 357 -25.68 15.78 -25.07
N ALA A 358 -26.97 15.74 -24.68
CA ALA A 358 -27.36 15.58 -23.28
C ALA A 358 -26.92 14.23 -22.70
N TRP A 359 -27.05 13.15 -23.48
CA TRP A 359 -26.55 11.83 -23.11
C TRP A 359 -25.03 11.81 -22.93
N GLY A 360 -24.29 12.44 -23.86
CA GLY A 360 -22.84 12.58 -23.75
C GLY A 360 -22.40 13.35 -22.50
N LEU A 361 -23.10 14.42 -22.15
CA LEU A 361 -22.87 15.17 -20.90
C LEU A 361 -23.19 14.33 -19.67
N GLY A 362 -24.30 13.56 -19.71
CA GLY A 362 -24.69 12.66 -18.63
C GLY A 362 -23.64 11.60 -18.33
N ILE A 363 -23.11 10.95 -19.37
CA ILE A 363 -21.99 10.00 -19.24
C ILE A 363 -20.76 10.69 -18.67
N THR A 364 -20.34 11.82 -19.26
CA THR A 364 -19.10 12.52 -18.88
C THR A 364 -19.12 12.96 -17.43
N LEU A 365 -20.22 13.59 -16.99
CA LEU A 365 -20.39 14.02 -15.61
C LEU A 365 -20.42 12.82 -14.65
N THR A 366 -21.14 11.76 -15.01
CA THR A 366 -21.22 10.56 -14.16
C THR A 366 -19.84 9.91 -14.03
N HIS A 367 -19.08 9.73 -15.11
CA HIS A 367 -17.72 9.19 -15.06
C HIS A 367 -16.79 10.08 -14.23
N TRP A 368 -16.89 11.40 -14.35
CA TRP A 368 -16.12 12.33 -13.53
C TRP A 368 -16.44 12.21 -12.03
N ILE A 369 -17.71 12.08 -11.67
CA ILE A 369 -18.13 11.87 -10.27
C ILE A 369 -17.63 10.51 -9.76
N VAL A 370 -17.86 9.44 -10.52
CA VAL A 370 -17.47 8.07 -10.15
C VAL A 370 -15.97 7.98 -9.90
N THR A 371 -15.14 8.55 -10.77
CA THR A 371 -13.67 8.53 -10.64
C THR A 371 -13.14 9.32 -9.44
N ARG A 372 -13.93 10.25 -8.87
CA ARG A 372 -13.58 10.97 -7.63
C ARG A 372 -14.03 10.28 -6.35
N ILE A 373 -15.11 9.51 -6.41
CA ILE A 373 -15.73 8.91 -5.21
C ILE A 373 -15.29 7.45 -5.03
N VAL A 374 -15.07 6.72 -6.12
CA VAL A 374 -14.76 5.30 -6.08
C VAL A 374 -13.24 5.11 -6.12
N PRO A 375 -12.60 4.68 -5.02
CA PRO A 375 -11.17 4.40 -5.03
C PRO A 375 -10.86 3.18 -5.91
N PRO A 376 -9.67 3.14 -6.54
CA PRO A 376 -9.25 1.99 -7.33
C PRO A 376 -9.12 0.75 -6.43
N ARG A 377 -9.61 -0.40 -6.91
CA ARG A 377 -9.40 -1.68 -6.23
C ARG A 377 -8.03 -2.23 -6.60
N VAL A 378 -7.12 -2.20 -5.63
CA VAL A 378 -5.80 -2.83 -5.77
C VAL A 378 -5.94 -4.31 -5.47
N LEU A 379 -5.53 -5.16 -6.40
CA LEU A 379 -5.50 -6.60 -6.20
C LEU A 379 -4.30 -6.97 -5.30
N PRO A 380 -4.47 -7.91 -4.34
CA PRO A 380 -3.37 -8.46 -3.57
C PRO A 380 -2.27 -9.02 -4.47
N LYS A 381 -1.01 -8.73 -4.14
CA LYS A 381 0.17 -9.13 -4.92
C LYS A 381 1.11 -10.00 -4.09
N LEU A 382 1.77 -10.92 -4.78
CA LEU A 382 2.91 -11.66 -4.25
C LEU A 382 4.19 -10.84 -4.49
N ASP A 383 5.16 -11.02 -3.60
CA ASP A 383 6.50 -10.46 -3.74
C ASP A 383 7.37 -11.43 -4.53
N PHE A 384 7.70 -11.04 -5.76
CA PHE A 384 8.64 -11.75 -6.64
C PHE A 384 9.86 -10.89 -6.97
N THR A 385 10.23 -9.97 -6.07
CA THR A 385 11.41 -9.10 -6.27
C THR A 385 12.70 -9.91 -6.40
N GLU A 386 12.78 -11.09 -5.77
CA GLU A 386 13.91 -12.02 -5.88
C GLU A 386 13.78 -13.06 -7.03
N GLY A 387 12.69 -13.02 -7.80
CA GLY A 387 12.38 -13.98 -8.87
C GLY A 387 11.09 -14.78 -8.63
N ILE A 388 10.63 -15.49 -9.66
CA ILE A 388 9.40 -16.29 -9.63
C ILE A 388 9.72 -17.70 -9.12
N PRO A 389 9.10 -18.14 -8.00
CA PRO A 389 9.30 -19.48 -7.48
C PRO A 389 8.79 -20.58 -8.44
N PRO A 390 9.38 -21.79 -8.43
CA PRO A 390 8.96 -22.89 -9.31
C PRO A 390 7.51 -23.38 -9.09
N ASP A 391 6.94 -23.16 -7.90
CA ASP A 391 5.55 -23.49 -7.59
C ASP A 391 4.55 -22.48 -8.20
N CYS A 392 5.04 -21.38 -8.76
CA CYS A 392 4.27 -20.32 -9.41
C CYS A 392 4.53 -20.32 -10.92
N ALA A 393 4.20 -21.43 -11.58
CA ALA A 393 4.30 -21.54 -13.04
C ALA A 393 3.56 -20.36 -13.70
N THR A 394 4.30 -19.56 -14.47
CA THR A 394 3.83 -18.29 -15.01
C THR A 394 4.03 -18.28 -16.52
N ALA A 395 2.99 -17.85 -17.24
CA ALA A 395 3.02 -17.72 -18.70
C ALA A 395 2.75 -16.26 -19.12
N VAL A 396 3.61 -15.73 -19.99
CA VAL A 396 3.39 -14.48 -20.72
C VAL A 396 2.68 -14.83 -22.02
N VAL A 397 1.49 -14.27 -22.22
CA VAL A 397 0.62 -14.64 -23.32
C VAL A 397 0.47 -13.48 -24.30
N MET A 398 0.73 -13.73 -25.59
CA MET A 398 0.52 -12.77 -26.67
C MET A 398 -0.66 -13.19 -27.56
N PRO A 399 -1.86 -12.63 -27.37
CA PRO A 399 -3.00 -12.90 -28.24
C PRO A 399 -2.91 -12.10 -29.55
N VAL A 400 -2.86 -12.80 -30.68
CA VAL A 400 -2.68 -12.22 -32.02
C VAL A 400 -3.78 -12.65 -32.99
N LEU A 401 -4.12 -11.78 -33.93
CA LEU A 401 -4.94 -12.10 -35.11
C LEU A 401 -4.03 -12.02 -36.32
N ILE A 402 -3.99 -13.05 -37.14
CA ILE A 402 -3.06 -13.13 -38.27
C ILE A 402 -3.88 -13.13 -39.56
N ALA A 403 -3.68 -12.09 -40.36
CA ALA A 403 -4.33 -11.97 -41.66
C ALA A 403 -3.45 -12.48 -42.80
N ASN A 404 -2.12 -12.35 -42.67
CA ASN A 404 -1.17 -12.69 -43.73
C ASN A 404 0.10 -13.35 -43.16
N PRO A 405 0.66 -14.40 -43.80
CA PRO A 405 1.95 -14.99 -43.46
C PRO A 405 3.12 -14.00 -43.31
N ALA A 406 3.08 -12.85 -43.98
CA ALA A 406 4.13 -11.82 -43.94
C ALA A 406 4.29 -11.15 -42.57
N GLU A 407 3.27 -11.18 -41.71
CA GLU A 407 3.28 -10.56 -40.38
C GLU A 407 3.96 -11.44 -39.32
N ILE A 408 4.09 -12.75 -39.60
CA ILE A 408 4.58 -13.75 -38.64
C ILE A 408 6.01 -13.46 -38.14
N PRO A 409 6.99 -13.06 -38.98
CA PRO A 409 8.35 -12.76 -38.50
C PRO A 409 8.36 -11.66 -37.42
N GLU A 410 7.63 -10.57 -37.62
CA GLU A 410 7.55 -9.47 -36.65
C GLU A 410 6.89 -9.93 -35.33
N LEU A 411 5.87 -10.78 -35.40
CA LEU A 411 5.25 -11.36 -34.21
C LEU A 411 6.23 -12.26 -33.42
N LEU A 412 7.02 -13.07 -34.11
CA LEU A 412 8.01 -13.94 -33.46
C LEU A 412 9.15 -13.13 -32.84
N GLU A 413 9.62 -12.07 -33.51
CA GLU A 413 10.61 -11.14 -32.96
C GLU A 413 10.09 -10.45 -31.69
N ARG A 414 8.81 -10.05 -31.67
CA ARG A 414 8.18 -9.48 -30.47
C ARG A 414 8.08 -10.49 -29.33
N LEU A 415 7.72 -11.74 -29.64
CA LEU A 415 7.67 -12.82 -28.66
C LEU A 415 9.06 -13.08 -28.05
N GLU A 416 10.10 -13.09 -28.89
CA GLU A 416 11.50 -13.21 -28.48
C GLU A 416 11.95 -12.01 -27.64
N ALA A 417 11.58 -10.78 -28.02
CA ALA A 417 11.89 -9.57 -27.25
C ALA A 417 11.29 -9.62 -25.83
N HIS A 418 10.08 -10.16 -25.67
CA HIS A 418 9.49 -10.39 -24.35
C HIS A 418 10.33 -11.35 -23.50
N ARG A 419 10.88 -12.43 -24.10
CA ARG A 419 11.79 -13.35 -23.42
C ARG A 419 13.13 -12.71 -23.05
N LEU A 420 13.69 -11.86 -23.91
CA LEU A 420 14.96 -11.18 -23.64
C LEU A 420 14.83 -10.12 -22.55
N THR A 421 13.66 -9.48 -22.45
CA THR A 421 13.39 -8.46 -21.42
C THR A 421 13.08 -9.10 -20.05
N ASN A 422 12.69 -10.38 -20.03
CA ASN A 422 12.35 -11.11 -18.81
C ASN A 422 13.26 -12.32 -18.63
N ALA A 423 14.28 -12.19 -17.78
CA ALA A 423 15.34 -13.19 -17.63
C ALA A 423 14.95 -14.43 -16.82
N ASP A 424 13.80 -14.42 -16.14
CA ASP A 424 13.38 -15.50 -15.25
C ASP A 424 13.16 -16.82 -16.02
N PRO A 425 13.83 -17.92 -15.64
CA PRO A 425 13.77 -19.19 -16.37
C PRO A 425 12.44 -19.91 -16.24
N VAL A 426 11.59 -19.59 -15.24
CA VAL A 426 10.30 -20.23 -15.03
C VAL A 426 9.26 -19.72 -16.04
N LEU A 427 9.47 -18.52 -16.61
CA LEU A 427 8.53 -17.90 -17.53
C LEU A 427 8.39 -18.68 -18.84
N GLN A 428 7.15 -19.02 -19.15
CA GLN A 428 6.73 -19.57 -20.44
C GLN A 428 6.14 -18.46 -21.31
N PHE A 429 6.29 -18.55 -22.63
CA PHE A 429 5.84 -17.54 -23.58
C PHE A 429 4.88 -18.18 -24.58
N ALA A 430 3.60 -17.86 -24.51
CA ALA A 430 2.56 -18.46 -25.33
C ALA A 430 2.03 -17.49 -26.40
N LEU A 431 2.05 -17.91 -27.65
CA LEU A 431 1.41 -17.22 -28.76
C LEU A 431 0.01 -17.80 -28.97
N LEU A 432 -1.03 -17.03 -28.67
CA LEU A 432 -2.42 -17.43 -28.93
C LEU A 432 -2.86 -16.82 -30.24
N SER A 433 -2.96 -17.62 -31.30
CA SER A 433 -3.24 -17.13 -32.65
C SER A 433 -4.65 -17.49 -33.12
N ASP A 434 -5.29 -16.51 -33.77
CA ASP A 434 -6.47 -16.71 -34.62
C ASP A 434 -6.12 -16.29 -36.04
N LEU A 435 -6.83 -16.86 -37.01
CA LEU A 435 -6.86 -16.37 -38.38
C LEU A 435 -7.90 -15.24 -38.52
N SER A 436 -7.70 -14.38 -39.51
CA SER A 436 -8.66 -13.32 -39.90
C SER A 436 -10.05 -13.87 -40.25
N ASP A 437 -11.07 -13.02 -40.10
CA ASP A 437 -12.47 -13.36 -40.40
C ASP A 437 -12.64 -13.75 -41.89
N SER A 438 -13.42 -14.80 -42.16
CA SER A 438 -13.53 -15.43 -43.49
C SER A 438 -14.96 -15.86 -43.83
N PRO A 439 -15.36 -15.92 -45.12
CA PRO A 439 -16.64 -16.50 -45.53
C PRO A 439 -16.69 -18.03 -45.39
N GLU A 440 -15.54 -18.70 -45.33
CA GLU A 440 -15.41 -20.16 -45.19
C GLU A 440 -14.58 -20.52 -43.95
N GLU A 441 -14.79 -21.72 -43.41
CA GLU A 441 -14.09 -22.22 -42.23
C GLU A 441 -12.56 -22.29 -42.45
N ARG A 442 -12.16 -22.79 -43.62
CA ARG A 442 -10.76 -22.88 -44.06
C ARG A 442 -10.57 -22.19 -45.40
N MET A 443 -9.52 -21.39 -45.49
CA MET A 443 -9.04 -20.72 -46.69
C MET A 443 -7.72 -21.37 -47.14
N PRO A 444 -7.39 -21.30 -48.45
CA PRO A 444 -6.15 -21.91 -48.97
C PRO A 444 -4.86 -21.39 -48.32
N GLU A 445 -4.86 -20.15 -47.84
CA GLU A 445 -3.69 -19.49 -47.23
C GLU A 445 -3.46 -19.90 -45.76
N ASP A 446 -4.47 -20.48 -45.11
CA ASP A 446 -4.41 -20.81 -43.68
C ASP A 446 -3.31 -21.83 -43.37
N MET A 447 -3.15 -22.84 -44.24
CA MET A 447 -2.10 -23.85 -44.09
C MET A 447 -0.70 -23.23 -44.11
N ALA A 448 -0.48 -22.20 -44.92
CA ALA A 448 0.81 -21.52 -44.99
C ALA A 448 1.07 -20.70 -43.73
N VAL A 449 0.03 -20.09 -43.15
CA VAL A 449 0.11 -19.39 -41.86
C VAL A 449 0.44 -20.36 -40.73
N GLU A 450 -0.32 -21.44 -40.60
CA GLU A 450 -0.13 -22.49 -39.58
C GLU A 450 1.29 -23.06 -39.61
N GLN A 451 1.75 -23.50 -40.78
CA GLN A 451 3.10 -24.06 -40.94
C GLN A 451 4.19 -23.06 -40.54
N ARG A 452 4.07 -21.79 -40.97
CA ARG A 452 5.08 -20.78 -40.71
C ARG A 452 5.13 -20.37 -39.23
N LEU A 453 4.01 -20.42 -38.52
CA LEU A 453 3.97 -20.24 -37.06
C LEU A 453 4.64 -21.41 -36.34
N VAL A 454 4.28 -22.64 -36.69
CA VAL A 454 4.85 -23.86 -36.10
C VAL A 454 6.37 -23.88 -36.27
N GLU A 455 6.86 -23.66 -37.49
CA GLU A 455 8.30 -23.59 -37.77
C GLU A 455 8.98 -22.44 -37.01
N GLY A 456 8.32 -21.30 -36.90
CA GLY A 456 8.82 -20.14 -36.18
C GLY A 456 9.04 -20.38 -34.70
N VAL A 457 8.04 -20.93 -34.03
CA VAL A 457 8.11 -21.27 -32.60
C VAL A 457 9.11 -22.38 -32.35
N ARG A 458 9.17 -23.41 -33.22
CA ARG A 458 10.21 -24.45 -33.14
C ARG A 458 11.62 -23.87 -33.24
N ARG A 459 11.88 -22.97 -34.20
CA ARG A 459 13.19 -22.31 -34.30
C ARG A 459 13.57 -21.53 -33.04
N LEU A 460 12.60 -20.87 -32.39
CA LEU A 460 12.84 -20.19 -31.11
C LEU A 460 13.15 -21.21 -30.00
N ASN A 461 12.40 -22.31 -29.92
CA ASN A 461 12.66 -23.37 -28.96
C ASN A 461 13.99 -24.09 -29.19
N ASP A 462 14.42 -24.28 -30.44
CA ASP A 462 15.74 -24.84 -30.76
C ASP A 462 16.87 -23.92 -30.28
N ARG A 463 16.64 -22.60 -30.30
CA ARG A 463 17.62 -21.59 -29.87
C ARG A 463 17.71 -21.45 -28.36
N TYR A 464 16.57 -21.51 -27.66
CA TYR A 464 16.47 -21.16 -26.23
C TYR A 464 16.14 -22.35 -25.31
N GLY A 465 15.76 -23.50 -25.87
CA GLY A 465 15.42 -24.70 -25.12
C GLY A 465 16.64 -25.49 -24.65
N GLN A 466 16.39 -26.38 -23.70
CA GLN A 466 17.35 -27.40 -23.24
C GLN A 466 16.64 -28.75 -23.22
N GLU A 467 17.33 -29.81 -23.65
CA GLU A 467 16.80 -31.20 -23.65
C GLU A 467 15.45 -31.37 -24.38
N GLY A 468 15.18 -30.56 -25.41
CA GLY A 468 13.98 -30.66 -26.24
C GLY A 468 12.73 -29.97 -25.68
N ILE A 469 12.84 -29.24 -24.57
CA ILE A 469 11.77 -28.40 -24.02
C ILE A 469 12.20 -26.94 -24.12
N GLY A 470 11.49 -26.17 -24.93
CA GLY A 470 11.72 -24.73 -25.09
C GLY A 470 10.65 -23.89 -24.40
N PRO A 471 10.94 -22.61 -24.10
CA PRO A 471 10.04 -21.74 -23.34
C PRO A 471 8.88 -21.16 -24.16
N PHE A 472 8.85 -21.38 -25.48
CA PHE A 472 7.85 -20.81 -26.38
C PHE A 472 6.78 -21.85 -26.74
N HIS A 473 5.52 -21.44 -26.69
CA HIS A 473 4.37 -22.30 -26.96
C HIS A 473 3.48 -21.67 -28.03
N LEU A 474 3.03 -22.43 -29.01
CA LEU A 474 1.99 -22.00 -29.95
C LEU A 474 0.67 -22.63 -29.55
N LEU A 475 -0.40 -21.84 -29.47
CA LEU A 475 -1.75 -22.38 -29.37
C LEU A 475 -2.62 -21.72 -30.44
N HIS A 476 -2.83 -22.46 -31.53
CA HIS A 476 -3.64 -22.00 -32.66
C HIS A 476 -5.10 -22.40 -32.51
N ARG A 477 -6.04 -21.52 -32.85
CA ARG A 477 -7.48 -21.80 -32.77
C ARG A 477 -8.13 -21.86 -34.15
N PRO A 478 -9.03 -22.83 -34.40
CA PRO A 478 -9.83 -22.87 -35.62
C PRO A 478 -10.92 -21.77 -35.63
N ARG A 479 -11.33 -21.34 -36.83
CA ARG A 479 -12.50 -20.47 -37.00
C ARG A 479 -13.78 -21.23 -36.64
N ARG A 480 -14.77 -20.54 -36.08
CA ARG A 480 -16.13 -21.05 -35.87
C ARG A 480 -17.14 -20.09 -36.51
N PHE A 481 -18.23 -20.64 -37.05
CA PHE A 481 -19.26 -19.83 -37.67
C PHE A 481 -20.00 -18.97 -36.64
N ASN A 482 -20.06 -17.67 -36.87
CA ASN A 482 -20.82 -16.73 -36.06
C ASN A 482 -22.12 -16.34 -36.80
N PRO A 483 -23.30 -16.78 -36.31
CA PRO A 483 -24.56 -16.50 -36.98
C PRO A 483 -24.98 -15.00 -36.91
N SER A 484 -24.43 -14.24 -35.97
CA SER A 484 -24.76 -12.80 -35.81
C SER A 484 -24.00 -11.93 -36.81
N GLU A 485 -22.75 -12.29 -37.12
CA GLU A 485 -21.90 -11.56 -38.08
C GLU A 485 -21.90 -12.22 -39.47
N GLY A 486 -22.39 -13.46 -39.59
CA GLY A 486 -22.49 -14.18 -40.87
C GLY A 486 -21.15 -14.65 -41.44
N CYS A 487 -20.11 -14.77 -40.61
CA CYS A 487 -18.76 -15.13 -41.02
C CYS A 487 -18.15 -16.19 -40.09
N TRP A 488 -17.08 -16.83 -40.56
CA TRP A 488 -16.22 -17.72 -39.79
C TRP A 488 -15.12 -16.90 -39.12
N MET A 489 -15.02 -16.99 -37.80
CA MET A 489 -14.10 -16.18 -37.02
C MET A 489 -13.67 -16.87 -35.71
N GLY A 490 -12.63 -16.37 -35.06
CA GLY A 490 -12.24 -16.84 -33.72
C GLY A 490 -13.29 -16.52 -32.67
N TRP A 491 -13.70 -17.52 -31.87
CA TRP A 491 -14.70 -17.33 -30.82
C TRP A 491 -14.26 -16.27 -29.80
N GLU A 492 -15.14 -15.29 -29.54
CA GLU A 492 -14.93 -14.12 -28.65
C GLU A 492 -13.60 -13.35 -28.82
N ARG A 493 -12.97 -13.43 -30.00
CA ARG A 493 -11.74 -12.69 -30.37
C ARG A 493 -10.66 -12.73 -29.25
N LYS A 494 -10.21 -11.56 -28.77
CA LYS A 494 -9.17 -11.42 -27.72
C LYS A 494 -9.58 -12.07 -26.40
N ARG A 495 -10.85 -11.92 -26.01
CA ARG A 495 -11.36 -12.46 -24.75
C ARG A 495 -11.40 -13.98 -24.80
N GLY A 496 -11.96 -14.54 -25.87
CA GLY A 496 -12.07 -15.98 -26.03
C GLY A 496 -10.73 -16.72 -26.05
N LYS A 497 -9.67 -16.11 -26.63
CA LYS A 497 -8.31 -16.67 -26.59
C LYS A 497 -7.84 -16.93 -25.16
N LEU A 498 -7.96 -15.91 -24.31
CA LEU A 498 -7.52 -15.98 -22.92
C LEU A 498 -8.41 -16.92 -22.09
N GLU A 499 -9.73 -16.91 -22.34
CA GLU A 499 -10.66 -17.82 -21.64
C GLU A 499 -10.38 -19.28 -21.96
N GLN A 500 -10.16 -19.64 -23.24
CA GLN A 500 -9.86 -21.01 -23.63
C GLN A 500 -8.46 -21.45 -23.17
N PHE A 501 -7.48 -20.55 -23.17
CA PHE A 501 -6.17 -20.82 -22.60
C PHE A 501 -6.26 -21.11 -21.09
N ASN A 502 -7.01 -20.28 -20.35
CA ASN A 502 -7.24 -20.51 -18.92
C ASN A 502 -8.02 -21.81 -18.66
N ALA A 503 -9.00 -22.15 -19.51
CA ALA A 503 -9.73 -23.41 -19.42
C ALA A 503 -8.80 -24.61 -19.63
N LEU A 504 -7.91 -24.55 -20.62
CA LEU A 504 -6.88 -25.56 -20.87
C LEU A 504 -5.97 -25.75 -19.65
N LEU A 505 -5.43 -24.66 -19.09
CA LEU A 505 -4.56 -24.72 -17.91
C LEU A 505 -5.26 -25.29 -16.66
N ARG A 506 -6.59 -25.14 -16.57
CA ARG A 506 -7.40 -25.68 -15.46
C ARG A 506 -7.84 -27.13 -15.69
N GLY A 507 -7.35 -27.81 -16.72
CA GLY A 507 -7.70 -29.19 -17.04
C GLY A 507 -9.02 -29.35 -17.79
N GLY A 508 -9.51 -28.28 -18.43
CA GLY A 508 -10.63 -28.34 -19.37
C GLY A 508 -10.27 -29.02 -20.69
N GLU A 509 -11.23 -29.11 -21.60
CA GLU A 509 -11.03 -29.78 -22.89
C GLU A 509 -9.95 -29.11 -23.75
N GLN A 510 -9.01 -29.90 -24.27
CA GLN A 510 -7.95 -29.46 -25.19
C GLN A 510 -8.45 -29.17 -26.62
N THR A 511 -9.73 -29.45 -26.88
CA THR A 511 -10.39 -29.37 -28.19
C THR A 511 -10.52 -27.94 -28.73
N ALA A 512 -10.21 -26.94 -27.92
CA ALA A 512 -10.26 -25.54 -28.31
C ALA A 512 -9.10 -25.09 -29.23
N PHE A 513 -7.98 -25.83 -29.24
CA PHE A 513 -6.79 -25.49 -30.01
C PHE A 513 -6.50 -26.59 -31.05
N SER A 514 -6.26 -26.20 -32.31
CA SER A 514 -5.96 -27.13 -33.40
C SER A 514 -4.50 -27.58 -33.38
N ASP A 515 -3.60 -26.68 -33.00
CA ASP A 515 -2.16 -26.91 -32.96
C ASP A 515 -1.58 -26.41 -31.64
N ILE A 516 -0.88 -27.31 -30.94
CA ILE A 516 -0.12 -27.02 -29.74
C ILE A 516 1.32 -27.43 -30.02
N VAL A 517 2.23 -26.46 -30.02
CA VAL A 517 3.68 -26.67 -30.25
C VAL A 517 4.45 -26.27 -29.01
#